data_AF-A0A3D0LFH7-F1
#
_entry.id   AF-A0A3D0LFH7-F1
#
_cell.length_a   1.000
_cell.length_b   1.000
_cell.length_c   1.000
_cell.angle_alpha   90.00
_cell.angle_beta   90.00
_cell.angle_gamma   90.00
#
_symmetry.space_group_name_H-M   'P 1'
#
loop_
_entity.id
_entity.type
_entity.pdbx_description
1 polymer ?
#
loop_
_entity_poly.entity_id
_entity_poly.type
_entity_poly.pdbx_seq_one_letter_code
_entity_poly.pdbx_strand_id
1 'polypeptide(L)'
;MKKLIFIIVLLVIAALGFYKVSDKKEGEPKRTAEYDTAVEQYKKLVIDHSHEKELDVRLQGKSFGGYYKAYLDDNLTVMISEDFLEDVVGCSVVRYKDEKIRIDRGENTIMMKLGEPGFTINGDSIETASSPLMTIDGKMFFPTEGLFPLFDLEYQYDYIENYIDIKQTRKTSALPAKYDLRDVGRVTPIRDQGRFGTCWAFASLGALETTLMPVEQNSYSTEHMTLNNSYNLDLSTGGEHTVSIAYLAAWQGPVYEKDDVYGDGVTDKTLKAVKHLEEAIVVKDRNDNTIKTAIFRYGGVETSLFLQMEYTGESSDYYNEETAAYYYDEEKSPNHDIVIVGWDDNYSKSNFKKIPEHDGAYICKNSWGTEFGDDGYFYVSYDDVNICSQSIVYTRLADADNFDNIYQSDLLGWVGQIGFGSDNGYFANCYTAKKKEKLCAVSFYATDDNTEFSVYVVHNFDDTDDLNNKVLLSSGETRYSGYYTVRVDDPEILEKGEKYAVIVYVKTPGSTKPIAIEYRADKRTEMADITDGEGYISLYGEVWHNVEQTQRCNVCLKAFTDDVEEDE
;
A
#
# COMPACT_ATOMS: atom_id res chain seq x y z
N MET A 1 -23.87 43.48 -15.90
CA MET A 1 -24.68 43.03 -14.74
C MET A 1 -23.94 42.03 -13.85
N LYS A 2 -23.40 40.91 -14.38
CA LYS A 2 -22.62 39.94 -13.57
C LYS A 2 -21.43 40.55 -12.79
N LYS A 3 -20.63 41.43 -13.42
CA LYS A 3 -19.52 42.15 -12.73
C LYS A 3 -19.96 43.13 -11.64
N LEU A 4 -21.18 43.66 -11.72
CA LEU A 4 -21.67 44.66 -10.75
C LEU A 4 -22.23 43.99 -9.50
N ILE A 5 -22.90 42.83 -9.66
CA ILE A 5 -23.34 41.97 -8.57
C ILE A 5 -22.12 41.41 -7.81
N PHE A 6 -21.06 41.04 -8.54
CA PHE A 6 -19.80 40.56 -7.98
C PHE A 6 -19.11 41.59 -7.05
N ILE A 7 -19.09 42.87 -7.44
CA ILE A 7 -18.50 43.96 -6.63
C ILE A 7 -19.33 44.25 -5.38
N ILE A 8 -20.66 44.14 -5.46
CA ILE A 8 -21.56 44.37 -4.33
C ILE A 8 -21.43 43.26 -3.28
N VAL A 9 -21.28 42.00 -3.69
CA VAL A 9 -21.10 40.86 -2.78
C VAL A 9 -19.72 40.89 -2.09
N LEU A 10 -18.65 41.24 -2.82
CA LEU A 10 -17.31 41.43 -2.25
C LEU A 10 -17.24 42.53 -1.18
N LEU A 11 -17.97 43.63 -1.38
CA LEU A 11 -18.05 44.73 -0.40
C LEU A 11 -18.79 44.32 0.89
N VAL A 12 -19.73 43.38 0.81
CA VAL A 12 -20.47 42.87 1.98
C VAL A 12 -19.61 41.88 2.78
N ILE A 13 -18.80 41.06 2.12
CA ILE A 13 -17.88 40.12 2.78
C ILE A 13 -16.69 40.85 3.43
N ALA A 14 -16.15 41.88 2.77
CA ALA A 14 -15.10 42.74 3.34
C ALA A 14 -15.56 43.48 4.62
N ALA A 15 -16.86 43.77 4.74
CA ALA A 15 -17.44 44.37 5.95
C ALA A 15 -17.55 43.37 7.13
N LEU A 16 -17.56 42.05 6.86
CA LEU A 16 -17.74 41.01 7.87
C LEU A 16 -16.43 40.47 8.45
N GLY A 17 -15.30 40.58 7.73
CA GLY A 17 -14.00 40.07 8.20
C GLY A 17 -13.29 40.89 9.30
N PHE A 18 -13.79 42.06 9.68
CA PHE A 18 -13.06 43.00 10.57
C PHE A 18 -13.77 43.44 11.86
N TYR A 19 -15.00 43.01 12.16
CA TYR A 19 -15.70 43.52 13.34
C TYR A 19 -15.57 42.63 14.58
N LYS A 20 -14.48 42.88 15.33
CA LYS A 20 -14.46 42.66 16.78
C LYS A 20 -15.58 43.48 17.41
N VAL A 21 -16.39 42.80 18.23
CA VAL A 21 -17.49 43.33 19.03
C VAL A 21 -17.13 44.67 19.69
N SER A 22 -17.71 45.77 19.21
CA SER A 22 -17.98 46.95 20.03
C SER A 22 -19.22 47.70 19.53
N ASP A 23 -20.11 47.94 20.49
CA ASP A 23 -21.27 48.83 20.54
C ASP A 23 -22.22 48.98 19.33
N LYS A 24 -23.47 48.54 19.58
CA LYS A 24 -24.68 48.72 18.76
C LYS A 24 -24.77 50.12 18.14
N LYS A 25 -24.92 50.15 16.80
CA LYS A 25 -25.58 51.24 16.07
C LYS A 25 -26.63 50.69 15.10
N GLU A 26 -27.78 51.36 15.07
CA GLU A 26 -28.90 51.11 14.15
C GLU A 26 -28.42 51.13 12.69
N GLY A 27 -28.85 50.11 11.94
CA GLY A 27 -28.45 49.90 10.55
C GLY A 27 -28.14 48.45 10.17
N GLU A 28 -28.47 47.46 11.02
CA GLU A 28 -28.31 46.05 10.65
C GLU A 28 -29.23 45.70 9.46
N PRO A 29 -28.70 45.16 8.35
CA PRO A 29 -29.52 44.67 7.26
C PRO A 29 -30.39 43.52 7.80
N LYS A 30 -31.72 43.68 7.72
CA LYS A 30 -32.64 42.59 8.05
C LYS A 30 -32.44 41.47 7.02
N ARG A 31 -32.16 40.26 7.50
CA ARG A 31 -32.20 39.03 6.70
C ARG A 31 -33.57 38.90 6.03
N THR A 32 -33.63 38.95 4.70
CA THR A 32 -34.87 38.85 3.91
C THR A 32 -34.88 37.55 3.10
N ALA A 33 -36.05 37.15 2.60
CA ALA A 33 -36.14 36.00 1.69
C ALA A 33 -35.32 36.18 0.39
N GLU A 34 -35.16 37.42 -0.07
CA GLU A 34 -34.28 37.75 -1.20
C GLU A 34 -32.79 37.56 -0.87
N TYR A 35 -32.39 37.88 0.37
CA TYR A 35 -31.05 37.60 0.87
C TYR A 35 -30.77 36.09 0.89
N ASP A 36 -31.69 35.29 1.47
CA ASP A 36 -31.53 33.83 1.51
C ASP A 36 -31.46 33.24 0.09
N THR A 37 -32.29 33.73 -0.84
CA THR A 37 -32.26 33.29 -2.25
C THR A 37 -30.94 33.63 -2.94
N ALA A 38 -30.38 34.83 -2.70
CA ALA A 38 -29.11 35.24 -3.28
C ALA A 38 -27.93 34.42 -2.73
N VAL A 39 -27.96 34.06 -1.44
CA VAL A 39 -26.97 33.17 -0.81
C VAL A 39 -27.02 31.78 -1.46
N GLU A 40 -28.20 31.19 -1.63
CA GLU A 40 -28.34 29.87 -2.27
C GLU A 40 -27.90 29.86 -3.73
N GLN A 41 -28.21 30.92 -4.49
CA GLN A 41 -27.71 31.07 -5.87
C GLN A 41 -26.18 31.19 -5.92
N TYR A 42 -25.58 31.91 -4.98
CA TYR A 42 -24.13 32.04 -4.89
C TYR A 42 -23.45 30.73 -4.50
N LYS A 43 -23.98 30.02 -3.48
CA LYS A 43 -23.50 28.68 -3.09
C LYS A 43 -23.46 27.75 -4.30
N LYS A 44 -24.58 27.66 -5.03
CA LYS A 44 -24.67 26.83 -6.22
C LYS A 44 -23.61 27.19 -7.27
N LEU A 45 -23.39 28.49 -7.52
CA LEU A 45 -22.35 28.92 -8.46
C LEU A 45 -20.93 28.53 -8.03
N VAL A 46 -20.64 28.56 -6.72
CA VAL A 46 -19.32 28.14 -6.20
C VAL A 46 -19.16 26.63 -6.30
N ILE A 47 -20.19 25.85 -5.96
CA ILE A 47 -20.18 24.38 -6.07
C ILE A 47 -20.03 23.97 -7.53
N ASP A 48 -20.89 24.48 -8.42
CA ASP A 48 -20.85 24.20 -9.86
C ASP A 48 -19.44 24.51 -10.42
N HIS A 49 -18.85 25.65 -10.05
CA HIS A 49 -17.50 26.01 -10.47
C HIS A 49 -16.41 25.07 -9.92
N SER A 50 -16.54 24.63 -8.66
CA SER A 50 -15.61 23.69 -8.04
C SER A 50 -15.64 22.30 -8.66
N HIS A 51 -16.74 21.95 -9.35
CA HIS A 51 -16.90 20.67 -10.05
C HIS A 51 -16.53 20.78 -11.54
N GLU A 52 -16.52 21.99 -12.13
CA GLU A 52 -16.05 22.23 -13.50
C GLU A 52 -14.53 22.02 -13.66
N LYS A 53 -13.76 22.30 -12.62
CA LYS A 53 -12.31 22.14 -12.58
C LYS A 53 -11.92 21.49 -11.26
N GLU A 54 -11.03 20.52 -11.30
CA GLU A 54 -10.54 19.88 -10.08
C GLU A 54 -9.95 20.90 -9.09
N LEU A 55 -10.28 20.73 -7.81
CA LEU A 55 -9.81 21.60 -6.74
C LEU A 55 -8.34 21.29 -6.43
N ASP A 56 -7.46 22.25 -6.71
CA ASP A 56 -6.02 22.09 -6.52
C ASP A 56 -5.67 22.10 -5.02
N VAL A 57 -5.17 20.98 -4.52
CA VAL A 57 -4.69 20.84 -3.14
C VAL A 57 -3.25 21.31 -3.07
N ARG A 58 -2.98 22.25 -2.14
CA ARG A 58 -1.63 22.77 -1.88
C ARG A 58 -1.27 22.62 -0.42
N LEU A 59 0.03 22.41 -0.17
CA LEU A 59 0.62 22.48 1.17
C LEU A 59 1.69 23.57 1.18
N GLN A 60 1.47 24.61 2.00
CA GLN A 60 2.36 25.75 2.13
C GLN A 60 2.72 26.39 0.78
N GLY A 61 1.71 26.56 -0.08
CA GLY A 61 1.83 27.14 -1.42
C GLY A 61 2.32 26.20 -2.51
N LYS A 62 2.76 24.97 -2.18
CA LYS A 62 3.18 23.96 -3.17
C LYS A 62 1.99 23.10 -3.58
N SER A 63 1.63 23.14 -4.86
CA SER A 63 0.58 22.30 -5.45
C SER A 63 1.02 20.84 -5.54
N PHE A 64 0.06 19.93 -5.34
CA PHE A 64 0.20 18.50 -5.59
C PHE A 64 -0.21 18.09 -7.02
N GLY A 65 -0.55 19.04 -7.89
CA GLY A 65 -0.82 18.76 -9.30
C GLY A 65 -2.03 17.85 -9.56
N GLY A 66 -3.02 17.84 -8.67
CA GLY A 66 -4.20 16.97 -8.77
C GLY A 66 -3.99 15.52 -8.31
N TYR A 67 -2.84 15.21 -7.69
CA TYR A 67 -2.59 13.88 -7.13
C TYR A 67 -3.60 13.52 -6.02
N TYR A 68 -3.81 14.45 -5.07
CA TYR A 68 -4.81 14.29 -4.03
C TYR A 68 -6.12 14.95 -4.45
N LYS A 69 -7.19 14.16 -4.48
CA LYS A 69 -8.53 14.65 -4.84
C LYS A 69 -9.16 15.39 -3.67
N ALA A 70 -9.86 16.47 -3.99
CA ALA A 70 -10.71 17.19 -3.07
C ALA A 70 -11.87 17.84 -3.84
N TYR A 71 -12.99 18.09 -3.15
CA TYR A 71 -14.13 18.79 -3.73
C TYR A 71 -14.86 19.62 -2.66
N LEU A 72 -15.77 20.48 -3.11
CA LEU A 72 -16.66 21.23 -2.25
C LEU A 72 -18.05 20.57 -2.24
N ASP A 73 -18.57 20.27 -1.06
CA ASP A 73 -19.92 19.69 -0.94
C ASP A 73 -21.03 20.77 -0.92
N ASP A 74 -22.28 20.33 -0.79
CA ASP A 74 -23.46 21.19 -0.78
C ASP A 74 -23.50 22.18 0.41
N ASN A 75 -22.73 21.91 1.47
CA ASN A 75 -22.59 22.78 2.64
C ASN A 75 -21.44 23.79 2.51
N LEU A 76 -20.72 23.81 1.38
CA LEU A 76 -19.46 24.52 1.19
C LEU A 76 -18.31 24.00 2.09
N THR A 77 -18.37 22.74 2.50
CA THR A 77 -17.30 22.06 3.22
C THR A 77 -16.32 21.48 2.21
N VAL A 78 -15.03 21.72 2.42
CA VAL A 78 -13.99 21.06 1.65
C VAL A 78 -13.91 19.61 2.12
N MET A 79 -14.09 18.70 1.16
CA MET A 79 -14.00 17.25 1.33
C MET A 79 -12.67 16.80 0.73
N ILE A 80 -11.85 16.07 1.49
CA ILE A 80 -10.51 15.66 1.05
C ILE A 80 -10.37 14.15 1.05
N SER A 81 -9.69 13.61 0.03
CA SER A 81 -9.47 12.18 -0.12
C SER A 81 -8.70 11.55 1.05
N GLU A 82 -8.96 10.28 1.31
CA GLU A 82 -8.24 9.46 2.28
C GLU A 82 -6.73 9.43 2.03
N ASP A 83 -6.32 9.33 0.77
CA ASP A 83 -4.91 9.34 0.34
C ASP A 83 -4.15 10.53 0.94
N PHE A 84 -4.77 11.71 0.97
CA PHE A 84 -4.15 12.90 1.57
C PHE A 84 -3.96 12.77 3.09
N LEU A 85 -4.97 12.22 3.79
CA LEU A 85 -4.87 12.03 5.23
C LEU A 85 -3.74 11.07 5.58
N GLU A 86 -3.59 9.99 4.82
CA GLU A 86 -2.55 9.00 5.08
C GLU A 86 -1.15 9.47 4.65
N ASP A 87 -1.02 10.01 3.44
CA ASP A 87 0.28 10.37 2.84
C ASP A 87 0.84 11.69 3.36
N VAL A 88 -0.02 12.68 3.55
CA VAL A 88 0.40 14.05 3.88
C VAL A 88 0.21 14.35 5.36
N VAL A 89 -0.93 13.95 5.92
CA VAL A 89 -1.24 14.23 7.33
C VAL A 89 -0.63 13.18 8.28
N GLY A 90 -0.34 11.98 7.76
CA GLY A 90 0.25 10.87 8.49
C GLY A 90 -0.74 10.10 9.35
N CYS A 91 -2.01 10.04 8.94
CA CYS A 91 -3.05 9.30 9.64
C CYS A 91 -3.01 7.80 9.30
N SER A 92 -3.49 6.98 10.23
CA SER A 92 -3.99 5.63 9.94
C SER A 92 -5.50 5.72 9.71
N VAL A 93 -6.02 5.11 8.64
CA VAL A 93 -7.46 5.08 8.36
C VAL A 93 -7.92 3.62 8.29
N VAL A 94 -8.74 3.20 9.26
CA VAL A 94 -9.21 1.81 9.39
C VAL A 94 -10.71 1.74 9.19
N ARG A 95 -11.16 0.90 8.26
CA ARG A 95 -12.58 0.65 7.95
C ARG A 95 -13.11 -0.55 8.72
N TYR A 96 -14.35 -0.49 9.21
CA TYR A 96 -15.06 -1.59 9.87
C TYR A 96 -16.33 -1.98 9.10
N LYS A 97 -16.83 -3.21 9.31
CA LYS A 97 -18.00 -3.76 8.60
C LYS A 97 -19.30 -2.99 8.79
N ASP A 98 -19.45 -2.25 9.88
CA ASP A 98 -20.63 -1.45 10.20
C ASP A 98 -20.50 0.01 9.73
N GLU A 99 -19.72 0.22 8.67
CA GLU A 99 -19.44 1.52 8.05
C GLU A 99 -18.75 2.52 9.00
N LYS A 100 -18.26 2.05 10.15
CA LYS A 100 -17.43 2.85 11.04
C LYS A 100 -16.03 2.98 10.48
N ILE A 101 -15.48 4.18 10.59
CA ILE A 101 -14.15 4.52 10.15
C ILE A 101 -13.40 5.07 11.35
N ARG A 102 -12.25 4.48 11.65
CA ARG A 102 -11.32 4.96 12.68
C ARG A 102 -10.18 5.68 12.00
N ILE A 103 -9.88 6.89 12.47
CA ILE A 103 -8.72 7.66 12.04
C ILE A 103 -7.82 7.86 13.26
N ASP A 104 -6.61 7.33 13.23
CA ASP A 104 -5.62 7.58 14.27
C ASP A 104 -4.58 8.58 13.78
N ARG A 105 -4.20 9.52 14.65
CA ARG A 105 -3.05 10.40 14.44
C ARG A 105 -2.48 10.86 15.77
N GLY A 106 -1.20 10.56 16.01
CA GLY A 106 -0.58 10.74 17.31
C GLY A 106 -1.39 10.03 18.38
N GLU A 107 -1.71 10.71 19.47
CA GLU A 107 -2.51 10.18 20.58
C GLU A 107 -4.04 10.31 20.37
N ASN A 108 -4.48 10.82 19.21
CA ASN A 108 -5.90 11.00 18.92
C ASN A 108 -6.45 9.84 18.09
N THR A 109 -7.56 9.28 18.56
CA THR A 109 -8.41 8.35 17.83
C THR A 109 -9.73 9.03 17.52
N ILE A 110 -10.06 9.15 16.24
CA ILE A 110 -11.30 9.75 15.74
C ILE A 110 -12.16 8.63 15.17
N MET A 111 -13.42 8.57 15.56
CA MET A 111 -14.40 7.63 14.99
C MET A 111 -15.45 8.39 14.19
N MET A 112 -15.66 7.99 12.96
CA MET A 112 -16.69 8.48 12.04
C MET A 112 -17.56 7.32 11.56
N LYS A 113 -18.70 7.62 10.96
CA LYS A 113 -19.53 6.63 10.27
C LYS A 113 -19.90 7.15 8.88
N LEU A 114 -19.78 6.29 7.87
CA LEU A 114 -20.08 6.64 6.49
C LEU A 114 -21.52 7.16 6.36
N GLY A 115 -21.71 8.27 5.66
CA GLY A 115 -23.02 8.87 5.44
C GLY A 115 -23.65 9.57 6.65
N GLU A 116 -23.01 9.53 7.83
CA GLU A 116 -23.48 10.22 9.03
C GLU A 116 -22.58 11.41 9.39
N PRO A 117 -23.14 12.59 9.72
CA PRO A 117 -22.37 13.75 10.15
C PRO A 117 -21.83 13.57 11.58
N GLY A 118 -20.72 14.23 11.88
CA GLY A 118 -20.10 14.21 13.21
C GLY A 118 -19.08 13.09 13.41
N PHE A 119 -18.34 13.19 14.53
CA PHE A 119 -17.32 12.23 14.92
C PHE A 119 -17.08 12.27 16.43
N THR A 120 -16.51 11.21 16.99
CA THR A 120 -16.05 11.18 18.39
C THR A 120 -14.53 11.22 18.44
N ILE A 121 -13.95 11.88 19.45
CA ILE A 121 -12.50 11.88 19.69
C ILE A 121 -12.23 11.18 21.01
N ASN A 122 -11.38 10.16 21.02
CA ASN A 122 -10.97 9.45 22.23
C ASN A 122 -12.16 8.98 23.10
N GLY A 123 -13.31 8.70 22.46
CA GLY A 123 -14.56 8.30 23.12
C GLY A 123 -15.48 9.46 23.52
N ASP A 124 -15.01 10.70 23.51
CA ASP A 124 -15.82 11.88 23.79
C ASP A 124 -16.58 12.33 22.53
N SER A 125 -17.89 12.50 22.65
CA SER A 125 -18.74 12.97 21.55
C SER A 125 -18.53 14.46 21.32
N ILE A 126 -18.18 14.83 20.09
CA ILE A 126 -18.15 16.22 19.65
C ILE A 126 -19.26 16.42 18.62
N GLU A 127 -20.29 17.16 19.01
CA GLU A 127 -21.25 17.76 18.09
C GLU A 127 -20.54 18.94 17.36
N THR A 128 -20.42 19.07 16.04
CA THR A 128 -20.92 18.35 14.85
C THR A 128 -20.04 18.81 13.68
N ALA A 129 -19.41 17.91 12.91
CA ALA A 129 -19.08 18.23 11.52
C ALA A 129 -20.40 18.30 10.74
N SER A 130 -20.65 19.37 9.98
CA SER A 130 -21.93 19.56 9.29
C SER A 130 -22.12 18.59 8.12
N SER A 131 -21.02 18.11 7.55
CA SER A 131 -20.97 17.23 6.39
C SER A 131 -20.57 15.80 6.76
N PRO A 132 -21.23 14.77 6.21
CA PRO A 132 -20.84 13.38 6.41
C PRO A 132 -19.59 13.02 5.60
N LEU A 133 -18.81 12.05 6.08
CA LEU A 133 -17.84 11.31 5.27
C LEU A 133 -18.60 10.56 4.17
N MET A 134 -18.08 10.57 2.94
CA MET A 134 -18.69 9.94 1.77
C MET A 134 -17.69 9.11 0.98
N THR A 135 -18.19 8.20 0.15
CA THR A 135 -17.39 7.45 -0.83
C THR A 135 -17.78 7.88 -2.25
N ILE A 136 -16.80 8.19 -3.08
CA ILE A 136 -16.95 8.49 -4.51
C ILE A 136 -15.96 7.61 -5.26
N ASP A 137 -16.45 6.80 -6.20
CA ASP A 137 -15.63 5.87 -7.00
C ASP A 137 -14.70 4.99 -6.15
N GLY A 138 -15.22 4.47 -5.04
CA GLY A 138 -14.48 3.61 -4.09
C GLY A 138 -13.53 4.33 -3.13
N LYS A 139 -13.26 5.63 -3.35
CA LYS A 139 -12.41 6.45 -2.47
C LYS A 139 -13.21 7.19 -1.41
N MET A 140 -12.70 7.21 -0.19
CA MET A 140 -13.32 7.97 0.91
C MET A 140 -12.90 9.44 0.89
N PHE A 141 -13.87 10.32 1.16
CA PHE A 141 -13.67 11.77 1.25
C PHE A 141 -14.16 12.30 2.60
N PHE A 142 -13.22 12.89 3.34
CA PHE A 142 -13.41 13.33 4.71
C PHE A 142 -13.69 14.84 4.78
N PRO A 143 -14.64 15.26 5.63
CA PRO A 143 -14.88 16.68 5.86
C PRO A 143 -13.68 17.29 6.59
N THR A 144 -13.07 18.30 5.99
CA THR A 144 -11.96 19.02 6.63
C THR A 144 -12.43 19.84 7.85
N GLU A 145 -13.71 20.23 7.87
CA GLU A 145 -14.36 20.87 9.02
C GLU A 145 -14.27 19.96 10.26
N GLY A 146 -13.74 20.49 11.34
CA GLY A 146 -13.54 19.74 12.59
C GLY A 146 -12.30 18.85 12.58
N LEU A 147 -11.97 18.16 11.49
CA LEU A 147 -10.79 17.27 11.43
C LEU A 147 -9.46 18.04 11.37
N PHE A 148 -9.34 19.01 10.47
CA PHE A 148 -8.06 19.70 10.25
C PHE A 148 -7.51 20.39 11.51
N PRO A 149 -8.34 21.10 12.31
CA PRO A 149 -7.88 21.66 13.58
C PRO A 149 -7.29 20.62 14.55
N LEU A 150 -7.79 19.38 14.54
CA LEU A 150 -7.27 18.28 15.38
C LEU A 150 -5.91 17.77 14.92
N PHE A 151 -5.60 17.99 13.64
CA PHE A 151 -4.33 17.63 13.02
C PHE A 151 -3.35 18.81 12.98
N ASP A 152 -3.65 19.90 13.70
CA ASP A 152 -2.90 21.16 13.66
C ASP A 152 -2.82 21.73 12.23
N LEU A 153 -3.89 21.60 11.44
CA LEU A 153 -4.01 22.11 10.08
C LEU A 153 -5.07 23.21 9.98
N GLU A 154 -4.79 24.20 9.14
CA GLU A 154 -5.74 25.22 8.68
C GLU A 154 -5.60 25.35 7.16
N TYR A 155 -6.62 25.87 6.47
CA TYR A 155 -6.51 26.13 5.04
C TYR A 155 -7.18 27.45 4.63
N GLN A 156 -6.73 27.98 3.50
CA GLN A 156 -7.40 29.07 2.79
C GLN A 156 -7.95 28.52 1.47
N TYR A 157 -9.23 28.77 1.19
CA TYR A 157 -9.85 28.41 -0.09
C TYR A 157 -9.93 29.64 -1.00
N ASP A 158 -9.32 29.54 -2.18
CA ASP A 158 -9.43 30.53 -3.25
C ASP A 158 -10.44 30.03 -4.30
N TYR A 159 -11.65 30.57 -4.25
CA TYR A 159 -12.76 30.18 -5.12
C TYR A 159 -12.61 30.66 -6.56
N ILE A 160 -11.70 31.60 -6.85
CA ILE A 160 -11.50 32.13 -8.20
C ILE A 160 -10.55 31.22 -8.98
N GLU A 161 -9.44 30.85 -8.33
CA GLU A 161 -8.42 29.99 -8.94
C GLU A 161 -8.69 28.49 -8.68
N ASN A 162 -9.64 28.21 -7.80
CA ASN A 162 -10.11 26.90 -7.33
C ASN A 162 -9.00 26.04 -6.70
N TYR A 163 -8.39 26.55 -5.63
CA TYR A 163 -7.39 25.81 -4.84
C TYR A 163 -7.60 25.97 -3.33
N ILE A 164 -7.20 24.97 -2.56
CA ILE A 164 -6.99 25.08 -1.11
C ILE A 164 -5.50 25.13 -0.80
N ASP A 165 -5.08 26.07 0.05
CA ASP A 165 -3.71 26.12 0.56
C ASP A 165 -3.67 25.80 2.05
N ILE A 166 -3.20 24.59 2.34
CA ILE A 166 -3.15 23.99 3.67
C ILE A 166 -1.86 24.44 4.37
N LYS A 167 -1.99 24.81 5.64
CA LYS A 167 -0.91 25.28 6.50
C LYS A 167 -0.89 24.48 7.78
N GLN A 168 0.30 24.01 8.14
CA GLN A 168 0.54 23.39 9.43
C GLN A 168 0.73 24.47 10.48
N THR A 169 -0.13 24.48 11.50
CA THR A 169 -0.08 25.46 12.59
C THR A 169 0.92 25.05 13.66
N ARG A 170 1.15 23.74 13.84
CA ARG A 170 2.15 23.17 14.76
C ARG A 170 2.74 21.87 14.24
N LYS A 171 4.01 21.63 14.58
CA LYS A 171 4.69 20.37 14.28
C LYS A 171 4.47 19.38 15.42
N THR A 172 3.53 18.46 15.24
CA THR A 172 3.25 17.34 16.15
C THR A 172 3.57 16.01 15.49
N SER A 173 4.02 15.02 16.28
CA SER A 173 4.24 13.65 15.77
C SER A 173 2.93 13.07 15.25
N ALA A 174 2.99 12.41 14.10
CA ALA A 174 1.86 11.67 13.55
C ALA A 174 1.73 10.27 14.16
N LEU A 175 2.82 9.73 14.72
CA LEU A 175 2.84 8.42 15.37
C LEU A 175 2.68 8.55 16.88
N PRO A 176 1.86 7.70 17.53
CA PRO A 176 1.80 7.59 18.99
C PRO A 176 3.08 6.94 19.56
N ALA A 177 3.30 7.09 20.87
CA ALA A 177 4.41 6.41 21.55
C ALA A 177 4.21 4.88 21.63
N LYS A 178 2.95 4.41 21.55
CA LYS A 178 2.58 3.01 21.55
C LYS A 178 1.44 2.77 20.57
N TYR A 179 1.54 1.70 19.80
CA TYR A 179 0.48 1.26 18.90
C TYR A 179 0.49 -0.26 18.81
N ASP A 180 -0.70 -0.85 18.78
CA ASP A 180 -0.88 -2.29 18.72
C ASP A 180 -2.07 -2.63 17.82
N LEU A 181 -1.83 -3.38 16.75
CA LEU A 181 -2.87 -3.80 15.82
C LEU A 181 -3.93 -4.71 16.51
N ARG A 182 -3.59 -5.34 17.65
CA ARG A 182 -4.56 -6.10 18.47
C ARG A 182 -5.69 -5.21 18.98
N ASP A 183 -5.37 -3.99 19.39
CA ASP A 183 -6.34 -3.04 19.96
C ASP A 183 -7.38 -2.54 18.94
N VAL A 184 -7.09 -2.69 17.64
CA VAL A 184 -7.95 -2.33 16.52
C VAL A 184 -8.50 -3.54 15.76
N GLY A 185 -8.26 -4.76 16.25
CA GLY A 185 -8.77 -5.99 15.63
C GLY A 185 -8.15 -6.28 14.25
N ARG A 186 -6.90 -5.84 14.04
CA ARG A 186 -6.17 -5.95 12.76
C ARG A 186 -5.17 -7.11 12.71
N VAL A 187 -5.40 -8.15 13.51
CA VAL A 187 -4.57 -9.36 13.50
C VAL A 187 -5.42 -10.62 13.49
N THR A 188 -4.97 -11.64 12.77
CA THR A 188 -5.53 -13.00 12.88
C THR A 188 -5.11 -13.66 14.19
N PRO A 189 -5.81 -14.71 14.65
CA PRO A 189 -5.34 -15.55 15.74
C PRO A 189 -3.91 -16.05 15.52
N ILE A 190 -3.21 -16.36 16.62
CA ILE A 190 -1.92 -17.05 16.57
C ILE A 190 -2.11 -18.46 16.02
N ARG A 191 -1.15 -18.87 15.19
CA ARG A 191 -1.09 -20.22 14.60
C ARG A 191 0.24 -20.88 14.98
N ASP A 192 0.37 -22.16 14.65
CA ASP A 192 1.52 -22.98 15.01
C ASP A 192 2.10 -23.67 13.77
N GLN A 193 3.33 -23.34 13.42
CA GLN A 193 4.09 -23.96 12.33
C GLN A 193 4.59 -25.36 12.70
N GLY A 194 4.61 -25.69 13.99
CA GLY A 194 5.14 -26.94 14.51
C GLY A 194 6.62 -27.14 14.14
N ARG A 195 6.95 -28.32 13.63
CA ARG A 195 8.33 -28.74 13.31
C ARG A 195 8.83 -28.32 11.92
N PHE A 196 8.03 -27.58 11.16
CA PHE A 196 8.31 -27.27 9.77
C PHE A 196 9.04 -25.92 9.65
N GLY A 197 9.89 -25.79 8.64
CA GLY A 197 10.63 -24.57 8.27
C GLY A 197 9.77 -23.62 7.43
N THR A 198 8.58 -23.28 7.92
CA THR A 198 7.54 -22.53 7.18
C THR A 198 7.27 -21.15 7.77
N CYS A 199 8.07 -20.68 8.74
CA CYS A 199 7.92 -19.36 9.37
C CYS A 199 7.77 -18.23 8.36
N TRP A 200 8.53 -18.26 7.26
CA TRP A 200 8.42 -17.31 6.13
C TRP A 200 6.98 -17.22 5.59
N ALA A 201 6.32 -18.35 5.33
CA ALA A 201 4.94 -18.37 4.83
C ALA A 201 3.95 -17.83 5.88
N PHE A 202 4.15 -18.15 7.16
CA PHE A 202 3.33 -17.62 8.25
C PHE A 202 3.53 -16.11 8.43
N ALA A 203 4.76 -15.60 8.31
CA ALA A 203 5.06 -14.19 8.44
C ALA A 203 4.50 -13.40 7.26
N SER A 204 4.73 -13.85 6.03
CA SER A 204 4.20 -13.22 4.83
C SER A 204 2.67 -13.16 4.82
N LEU A 205 1.99 -14.29 5.03
CA LEU A 205 0.51 -14.31 5.07
C LEU A 205 -0.02 -13.58 6.31
N GLY A 206 0.64 -13.68 7.46
CA GLY A 206 0.24 -12.98 8.67
C GLY A 206 0.30 -11.47 8.52
N ALA A 207 1.34 -10.93 7.86
CA ALA A 207 1.46 -9.52 7.52
C ALA A 207 0.36 -9.10 6.52
N LEU A 208 0.20 -9.85 5.43
CA LEU A 208 -0.82 -9.62 4.41
C LEU A 208 -2.25 -9.60 4.98
N GLU A 209 -2.58 -10.53 5.88
CA GLU A 209 -3.90 -10.61 6.52
C GLU A 209 -4.25 -9.31 7.29
N THR A 210 -3.27 -8.67 7.93
CA THR A 210 -3.51 -7.42 8.67
C THR A 210 -3.94 -6.25 7.78
N THR A 211 -3.54 -6.26 6.50
CA THR A 211 -3.90 -5.23 5.51
C THR A 211 -5.39 -5.30 5.17
N LEU A 212 -5.99 -6.49 5.22
CA LEU A 212 -7.40 -6.72 4.92
C LEU A 212 -8.32 -6.56 6.15
N MET A 213 -7.74 -6.60 7.35
CA MET A 213 -8.47 -6.50 8.60
C MET A 213 -8.74 -5.05 9.03
N PRO A 214 -9.84 -4.79 9.74
CA PRO A 214 -10.81 -5.74 10.30
C PRO A 214 -11.99 -6.08 9.37
N VAL A 215 -12.01 -5.54 8.14
CA VAL A 215 -13.09 -5.77 7.17
C VAL A 215 -13.17 -7.24 6.77
N GLU A 216 -12.05 -7.86 6.46
CA GLU A 216 -11.98 -9.28 6.12
C GLU A 216 -11.21 -10.04 7.17
N GLN A 217 -11.91 -10.94 7.85
CA GLN A 217 -11.33 -11.78 8.91
C GLN A 217 -11.11 -13.19 8.38
N ASN A 218 -10.29 -13.28 7.34
CA ASN A 218 -9.91 -14.54 6.71
C ASN A 218 -8.49 -14.91 7.13
N SER A 219 -8.20 -16.21 7.11
CA SER A 219 -6.84 -16.75 7.21
C SER A 219 -6.51 -17.53 5.96
N TYR A 220 -5.24 -17.47 5.55
CA TYR A 220 -4.78 -18.06 4.30
C TYR A 220 -3.84 -19.26 4.54
N SER A 221 -3.82 -20.18 3.58
CA SER A 221 -3.06 -21.43 3.69
C SER A 221 -1.57 -21.24 3.50
N THR A 222 -0.83 -21.43 4.59
CA THR A 222 0.64 -21.46 4.61
C THR A 222 1.19 -22.75 3.99
N GLU A 223 0.44 -23.86 4.06
CA GLU A 223 0.78 -25.13 3.42
C GLU A 223 0.71 -25.00 1.90
N HIS A 224 -0.38 -24.44 1.37
CA HIS A 224 -0.52 -24.18 -0.08
C HIS A 224 0.57 -23.24 -0.59
N MET A 225 0.86 -22.14 0.13
CA MET A 225 1.98 -21.25 -0.22
C MET A 225 3.31 -22.02 -0.23
N THR A 226 3.55 -22.93 0.71
CA THR A 226 4.82 -23.66 0.79
C THR A 226 4.97 -24.72 -0.32
N LEU A 227 3.88 -25.39 -0.70
CA LEU A 227 3.92 -26.54 -1.61
C LEU A 227 3.49 -26.23 -3.05
N ASN A 228 2.98 -25.03 -3.31
CA ASN A 228 2.47 -24.59 -4.61
C ASN A 228 3.00 -23.20 -5.03
N ASN A 229 4.27 -22.88 -4.73
CA ASN A 229 4.94 -21.61 -5.10
C ASN A 229 5.84 -21.70 -6.35
N SER A 230 5.80 -22.80 -7.10
CA SER A 230 6.65 -23.08 -8.26
C SER A 230 8.16 -23.27 -7.99
N TYR A 231 8.69 -22.83 -6.84
CA TYR A 231 10.06 -23.17 -6.44
C TYR A 231 10.14 -24.65 -6.05
N ASN A 232 11.36 -25.19 -6.10
CA ASN A 232 11.66 -26.53 -5.57
C ASN A 232 11.92 -26.46 -4.06
N LEU A 233 10.85 -26.26 -3.29
CA LEU A 233 10.86 -26.20 -1.82
C LEU A 233 9.99 -27.31 -1.21
N ASP A 234 10.40 -27.77 -0.03
CA ASP A 234 9.57 -28.60 0.85
C ASP A 234 9.35 -27.92 2.20
N LEU A 235 8.52 -28.52 3.05
CA LEU A 235 8.19 -28.01 4.39
C LEU A 235 9.40 -27.85 5.33
N SER A 236 10.58 -28.35 4.99
CA SER A 236 11.79 -28.30 5.83
C SER A 236 12.88 -27.37 5.29
N THR A 237 12.75 -26.90 4.05
CA THR A 237 13.83 -26.20 3.35
C THR A 237 14.05 -24.77 3.86
N GLY A 238 13.02 -24.14 4.44
CA GLY A 238 13.01 -22.70 4.66
C GLY A 238 12.67 -21.93 3.38
N GLY A 239 12.36 -20.65 3.52
CA GLY A 239 11.99 -19.77 2.43
C GLY A 239 12.28 -18.31 2.79
N GLU A 240 11.91 -17.40 1.89
CA GLU A 240 12.14 -15.97 2.06
C GLU A 240 11.04 -15.18 1.36
N HIS A 241 10.91 -13.89 1.68
CA HIS A 241 9.87 -13.02 1.16
C HIS A 241 9.77 -12.97 -0.38
N THR A 242 10.86 -13.17 -1.13
CA THR A 242 10.80 -13.19 -2.61
C THR A 242 9.96 -14.34 -3.13
N VAL A 243 9.98 -15.50 -2.45
CA VAL A 243 9.13 -16.66 -2.77
C VAL A 243 7.66 -16.32 -2.52
N SER A 244 7.36 -15.69 -1.39
CA SER A 244 6.00 -15.28 -1.02
C SER A 244 5.43 -14.28 -2.02
N ILE A 245 6.19 -13.23 -2.35
CA ILE A 245 5.77 -12.22 -3.32
C ILE A 245 5.58 -12.86 -4.69
N ALA A 246 6.46 -13.74 -5.15
CA ALA A 246 6.32 -14.43 -6.44
C ALA A 246 5.05 -15.31 -6.49
N TYR A 247 4.79 -16.10 -5.44
CA TYR A 247 3.59 -16.92 -5.32
C TYR A 247 2.30 -16.07 -5.41
N LEU A 248 2.26 -14.94 -4.69
CA LEU A 248 1.13 -14.03 -4.69
C LEU A 248 0.97 -13.28 -6.03
N ALA A 249 2.07 -12.76 -6.58
CA ALA A 249 2.10 -12.01 -7.84
C ALA A 249 1.75 -12.87 -9.06
N ALA A 250 2.03 -14.17 -9.01
CA ALA A 250 1.71 -15.12 -10.07
C ALA A 250 0.27 -15.66 -10.00
N TRP A 251 -0.54 -15.20 -9.03
CA TRP A 251 -1.88 -15.71 -8.71
C TRP A 251 -1.92 -17.22 -8.46
N GLN A 252 -0.83 -17.76 -7.90
CA GLN A 252 -0.82 -19.14 -7.40
C GLN A 252 -1.67 -19.24 -6.13
N GLY A 253 -1.74 -18.15 -5.34
CA GLY A 253 -2.70 -17.97 -4.26
C GLY A 253 -2.80 -16.49 -3.83
N PRO A 254 -3.21 -16.19 -2.59
CA PRO A 254 -3.44 -17.12 -1.49
C PRO A 254 -4.76 -17.89 -1.65
N VAL A 255 -4.88 -19.01 -0.94
CA VAL A 255 -6.13 -19.78 -0.81
C VAL A 255 -6.55 -19.77 0.66
N TYR A 256 -7.83 -19.98 0.98
CA TYR A 256 -8.25 -19.97 2.38
C TYR A 256 -7.69 -21.17 3.16
N GLU A 257 -7.30 -20.94 4.41
CA GLU A 257 -6.81 -21.98 5.33
C GLU A 257 -7.82 -23.13 5.52
N LYS A 258 -9.12 -22.83 5.47
CA LYS A 258 -10.18 -23.85 5.61
C LYS A 258 -10.25 -24.82 4.42
N ASP A 259 -9.73 -24.43 3.26
CA ASP A 259 -9.80 -25.21 2.02
C ASP A 259 -8.52 -26.02 1.78
N ASP A 260 -7.39 -25.58 2.35
CA ASP A 260 -6.10 -26.29 2.37
C ASP A 260 -5.45 -26.10 3.76
N VAL A 261 -5.66 -27.08 4.64
CA VAL A 261 -5.39 -26.96 6.09
C VAL A 261 -3.95 -27.30 6.39
N TYR A 262 -3.28 -26.45 7.17
CA TYR A 262 -1.89 -26.66 7.54
C TYR A 262 -1.63 -27.89 8.42
N GLY A 263 -0.62 -28.68 8.04
CA GLY A 263 0.09 -29.61 8.93
C GLY A 263 0.02 -31.07 8.51
N ASP A 264 -0.67 -31.40 7.42
CA ASP A 264 -0.74 -32.76 6.88
C ASP A 264 0.28 -33.03 5.76
N GLY A 265 0.88 -31.97 5.21
CA GLY A 265 1.88 -32.03 4.16
C GLY A 265 1.33 -32.33 2.78
N VAL A 266 0.03 -32.08 2.56
CA VAL A 266 -0.67 -32.28 1.31
C VAL A 266 -1.35 -30.98 0.91
N THR A 267 -1.22 -30.58 -0.36
CA THR A 267 -1.88 -29.37 -0.90
C THR A 267 -2.77 -29.72 -2.09
N ASP A 268 -3.90 -29.03 -2.22
CA ASP A 268 -4.74 -29.08 -3.41
C ASP A 268 -4.33 -28.00 -4.41
N LYS A 269 -3.50 -28.42 -5.38
CA LYS A 269 -2.99 -27.55 -6.46
C LYS A 269 -4.07 -27.06 -7.44
N THR A 270 -5.32 -27.51 -7.31
CA THR A 270 -6.43 -27.06 -8.16
C THR A 270 -7.12 -25.81 -7.64
N LEU A 271 -6.89 -25.47 -6.36
CA LEU A 271 -7.38 -24.24 -5.74
C LEU A 271 -6.86 -23.00 -6.48
N LYS A 272 -7.63 -21.93 -6.38
CA LYS A 272 -7.38 -20.66 -7.06
C LYS A 272 -7.17 -19.54 -6.05
N ALA A 273 -6.36 -18.57 -6.43
CA ALA A 273 -6.16 -17.37 -5.64
C ALA A 273 -7.52 -16.71 -5.32
N VAL A 274 -7.71 -16.38 -4.05
CA VAL A 274 -8.91 -15.67 -3.57
C VAL A 274 -8.67 -14.17 -3.38
N LYS A 275 -7.41 -13.75 -3.53
CA LYS A 275 -6.94 -12.37 -3.53
C LYS A 275 -5.80 -12.23 -4.53
N HIS A 276 -5.67 -11.05 -5.12
CA HIS A 276 -4.56 -10.72 -6.01
C HIS A 276 -3.68 -9.64 -5.37
N LEU A 277 -2.38 -9.92 -5.26
CA LEU A 277 -1.41 -8.93 -4.79
C LEU A 277 -1.22 -7.87 -5.86
N GLU A 278 -1.37 -6.60 -5.48
CA GLU A 278 -1.09 -5.48 -6.38
C GLU A 278 0.18 -4.73 -5.99
N GLU A 279 0.51 -4.68 -4.70
CA GLU A 279 1.70 -3.98 -4.22
C GLU A 279 2.25 -4.60 -2.93
N ALA A 280 3.56 -4.88 -2.97
CA ALA A 280 4.36 -5.22 -1.81
C ALA A 280 5.66 -4.43 -1.86
N ILE A 281 5.95 -3.66 -0.80
CA ILE A 281 7.17 -2.88 -0.71
C ILE A 281 8.18 -3.57 0.20
N VAL A 282 9.45 -3.42 -0.14
CA VAL A 282 10.60 -3.92 0.60
C VAL A 282 11.36 -2.71 1.12
N VAL A 283 11.24 -2.46 2.41
CA VAL A 283 12.01 -1.43 3.12
C VAL A 283 13.34 -2.04 3.51
N LYS A 284 14.39 -1.59 2.82
CA LYS A 284 15.78 -1.87 3.17
C LYS A 284 16.27 -0.84 4.18
N ASP A 285 17.30 -1.19 4.92
CA ASP A 285 17.95 -0.32 5.91
C ASP A 285 16.99 0.16 7.01
N ARG A 286 17.14 -0.44 8.19
CA ARG A 286 16.26 -0.17 9.33
C ARG A 286 16.14 1.32 9.65
N ASN A 287 14.91 1.83 9.56
CA ASN A 287 14.50 3.12 10.07
C ASN A 287 13.22 2.98 10.88
N ASP A 288 13.31 3.07 12.21
CA ASP A 288 12.19 2.76 13.10
C ASP A 288 10.95 3.60 12.82
N ASN A 289 11.11 4.89 12.46
CA ASN A 289 9.96 5.72 12.09
C ASN A 289 9.29 5.26 10.80
N THR A 290 10.06 4.76 9.82
CA THR A 290 9.51 4.19 8.58
C THR A 290 8.76 2.89 8.87
N ILE A 291 9.33 2.00 9.69
CA ILE A 291 8.67 0.75 10.10
C ILE A 291 7.39 1.03 10.89
N LYS A 292 7.44 1.92 11.88
CA LYS A 292 6.24 2.33 12.64
C LYS A 292 5.20 2.97 11.75
N THR A 293 5.60 3.80 10.78
CA THR A 293 4.67 4.38 9.79
C THR A 293 4.01 3.30 8.94
N ALA A 294 4.77 2.28 8.51
CA ALA A 294 4.22 1.15 7.75
C ALA A 294 3.21 0.34 8.59
N ILE A 295 3.55 0.04 9.85
CA ILE A 295 2.64 -0.64 10.79
C ILE A 295 1.35 0.16 10.99
N PHE A 296 1.51 1.46 11.23
CA PHE A 296 0.42 2.36 11.52
C PHE A 296 -0.55 2.48 10.34
N ARG A 297 -0.02 2.62 9.12
CA ARG A 297 -0.83 2.83 7.91
C ARG A 297 -1.35 1.53 7.33
N TYR A 298 -0.44 0.63 6.97
CA TYR A 298 -0.76 -0.51 6.12
C TYR A 298 -1.11 -1.77 6.92
N GLY A 299 -0.48 -1.96 8.08
CA GLY A 299 -0.63 -3.17 8.88
C GLY A 299 0.71 -3.80 9.21
N GLY A 300 0.68 -5.03 9.71
CA GLY A 300 1.85 -5.77 10.16
C GLY A 300 2.96 -5.86 9.12
N VAL A 301 4.19 -5.83 9.62
CA VAL A 301 5.41 -5.82 8.81
C VAL A 301 6.13 -7.14 8.99
N GLU A 302 6.35 -7.87 7.90
CA GLU A 302 7.15 -9.09 7.90
C GLU A 302 8.64 -8.74 8.04
N THR A 303 9.35 -9.45 8.91
CA THR A 303 10.80 -9.31 9.04
C THR A 303 11.46 -10.56 9.62
N SER A 304 12.75 -10.71 9.36
CA SER A 304 13.57 -11.80 9.86
C SER A 304 14.39 -11.39 11.08
N LEU A 305 14.62 -12.33 11.98
CA LEU A 305 15.56 -12.20 13.08
C LEU A 305 16.29 -13.51 13.35
N PHE A 306 17.33 -13.44 14.17
CA PHE A 306 17.96 -14.63 14.73
C PHE A 306 17.29 -14.96 16.07
N LEU A 307 16.76 -16.17 16.18
CA LEU A 307 16.30 -16.77 17.44
C LEU A 307 17.22 -17.92 17.84
N GLN A 308 17.69 -17.90 19.08
CA GLN A 308 18.41 -19.04 19.67
C GLN A 308 17.49 -20.25 19.92
N MET A 309 16.19 -19.99 20.10
CA MET A 309 15.17 -21.01 20.33
C MET A 309 14.65 -21.52 18.98
N GLU A 310 14.33 -22.81 18.90
CA GLU A 310 13.68 -23.40 17.72
C GLU A 310 12.19 -23.66 17.96
N TYR A 311 11.78 -23.85 19.21
CA TYR A 311 10.39 -24.17 19.58
C TYR A 311 9.99 -23.57 20.93
N THR A 312 8.68 -23.55 21.19
CA THR A 312 8.09 -23.16 22.48
C THR A 312 8.63 -24.00 23.63
N GLY A 313 9.01 -23.34 24.73
CA GLY A 313 9.48 -23.98 25.96
C GLY A 313 11.00 -24.21 26.02
N GLU A 314 11.75 -23.83 24.98
CA GLU A 314 13.21 -23.81 25.04
C GLU A 314 13.73 -22.57 25.77
N SER A 315 14.70 -22.76 26.66
CA SER A 315 15.36 -21.65 27.34
C SER A 315 16.38 -20.98 26.42
N SER A 316 16.46 -19.65 26.47
CA SER A 316 17.47 -18.87 25.74
C SER A 316 18.15 -17.86 26.65
N ASP A 317 19.41 -17.53 26.36
CA ASP A 317 20.15 -16.47 27.07
C ASP A 317 19.66 -15.06 26.70
N TYR A 318 18.93 -14.95 25.58
CA TYR A 318 18.44 -13.70 25.00
C TYR A 318 16.94 -13.49 25.21
N TYR A 319 16.22 -14.50 25.69
CA TYR A 319 14.78 -14.46 25.92
C TYR A 319 14.43 -14.44 27.41
N ASN A 320 13.59 -13.50 27.82
CA ASN A 320 12.96 -13.49 29.12
C ASN A 320 11.53 -14.04 29.03
N GLU A 321 11.31 -15.24 29.60
CA GLU A 321 10.01 -15.91 29.63
C GLU A 321 8.96 -15.16 30.45
N GLU A 322 9.36 -14.42 31.50
CA GLU A 322 8.41 -13.74 32.39
C GLU A 322 7.71 -12.55 31.74
N THR A 323 8.40 -11.90 30.79
CA THR A 323 7.96 -10.66 30.12
C THR A 323 7.81 -10.83 28.61
N ALA A 324 8.02 -12.05 28.10
CA ALA A 324 8.10 -12.37 26.68
C ALA A 324 9.04 -11.43 25.90
N ALA A 325 10.22 -11.12 26.45
CA ALA A 325 11.12 -10.10 25.90
C ALA A 325 12.39 -10.72 25.31
N TYR A 326 12.67 -10.43 24.04
CA TYR A 326 13.82 -10.93 23.30
C TYR A 326 14.77 -9.80 22.88
N TYR A 327 16.07 -10.00 23.07
CA TYR A 327 17.09 -9.08 22.58
C TYR A 327 18.37 -9.84 22.22
N TYR A 328 18.73 -9.82 20.92
CA TYR A 328 19.96 -10.38 20.40
C TYR A 328 20.88 -9.30 19.83
N ASP A 329 22.13 -9.30 20.29
CA ASP A 329 23.14 -8.26 20.01
C ASP A 329 24.41 -8.81 19.33
N GLU A 330 24.33 -10.02 18.79
CA GLU A 330 25.42 -10.69 18.08
C GLU A 330 25.12 -10.83 16.58
N GLU A 331 26.12 -11.09 15.76
CA GLU A 331 26.01 -11.00 14.29
C GLU A 331 25.74 -12.36 13.61
N LYS A 332 24.87 -13.21 14.19
CA LYS A 332 24.43 -14.41 13.46
C LYS A 332 23.35 -14.06 12.46
N SER A 333 23.43 -14.69 11.29
CA SER A 333 22.42 -14.57 10.25
C SER A 333 21.02 -14.95 10.77
N PRO A 334 19.96 -14.23 10.37
CA PRO A 334 18.59 -14.57 10.71
C PRO A 334 18.24 -16.02 10.36
N ASN A 335 17.37 -16.63 11.19
CA ASN A 335 16.88 -18.00 11.02
C ASN A 335 15.36 -18.14 11.24
N HIS A 336 14.65 -17.05 11.53
CA HIS A 336 13.23 -17.06 11.80
C HIS A 336 12.56 -15.77 11.31
N ASP A 337 11.34 -15.90 10.77
CA ASP A 337 10.52 -14.79 10.29
C ASP A 337 9.30 -14.59 11.19
N ILE A 338 8.98 -13.32 11.45
CA ILE A 338 7.84 -12.91 12.28
C ILE A 338 7.10 -11.73 11.65
N VAL A 339 5.97 -11.36 12.24
CA VAL A 339 5.25 -10.13 11.88
C VAL A 339 5.34 -9.14 13.03
N ILE A 340 5.86 -7.94 12.77
CA ILE A 340 5.74 -6.83 13.70
C ILE A 340 4.31 -6.27 13.59
N VAL A 341 3.57 -6.30 14.69
CA VAL A 341 2.16 -5.86 14.76
C VAL A 341 1.97 -4.60 15.59
N GLY A 342 3.04 -4.01 16.10
CA GLY A 342 2.98 -2.85 16.96
C GLY A 342 4.32 -2.46 17.53
N TRP A 343 4.30 -1.46 18.40
CA TRP A 343 5.48 -0.98 19.10
C TRP A 343 5.11 -0.31 20.43
N ASP A 344 6.07 -0.21 21.34
CA ASP A 344 5.95 0.52 22.58
C ASP A 344 7.29 1.20 22.89
N ASP A 345 7.36 2.52 22.72
CA ASP A 345 8.59 3.31 22.91
C ASP A 345 9.05 3.39 24.36
N ASN A 346 8.17 3.03 25.30
CA ASN A 346 8.46 3.06 26.74
C ASN A 346 8.58 1.65 27.33
N TYR A 347 8.66 0.60 26.49
CA TYR A 347 8.87 -0.76 26.97
C TYR A 347 10.22 -0.85 27.69
N SER A 348 10.18 -1.14 29.00
CA SER A 348 11.37 -1.03 29.82
C SER A 348 12.46 -2.00 29.40
N LYS A 349 13.69 -1.51 29.24
CA LYS A 349 14.87 -2.35 29.01
C LYS A 349 15.13 -3.39 30.10
N SER A 350 14.58 -3.18 31.30
CA SER A 350 14.67 -4.13 32.41
C SER A 350 13.82 -5.37 32.23
N ASN A 351 12.88 -5.35 31.27
CA ASN A 351 12.11 -6.53 30.90
C ASN A 351 12.95 -7.56 30.14
N PHE A 352 14.05 -7.17 29.50
CA PHE A 352 14.89 -8.09 28.74
C PHE A 352 15.89 -8.81 29.65
N LYS A 353 16.16 -10.08 29.32
CA LYS A 353 17.12 -10.91 30.06
C LYS A 353 18.55 -10.37 29.93
N LYS A 354 18.92 -10.00 28.70
CA LYS A 354 20.08 -9.17 28.41
C LYS A 354 19.61 -7.74 28.29
N ILE A 355 20.25 -6.79 28.97
CA ILE A 355 19.75 -5.41 29.05
C ILE A 355 20.19 -4.62 27.80
N PRO A 356 19.26 -4.14 26.95
CA PRO A 356 19.59 -3.26 25.83
C PRO A 356 20.03 -1.86 26.30
N GLU A 357 20.56 -1.07 25.38
CA GLU A 357 21.01 0.30 25.68
C GLU A 357 19.81 1.21 25.97
N HIS A 358 18.75 1.07 25.19
CA HIS A 358 17.55 1.91 25.20
C HIS A 358 16.30 1.17 25.69
N ASP A 359 15.34 1.93 26.23
CA ASP A 359 13.96 1.45 26.33
C ASP A 359 13.34 1.41 24.92
N GLY A 360 12.30 0.60 24.76
CA GLY A 360 11.53 0.51 23.52
C GLY A 360 11.60 -0.87 22.88
N ALA A 361 10.46 -1.32 22.35
CA ALA A 361 10.35 -2.62 21.71
C ALA A 361 9.30 -2.64 20.61
N TYR A 362 9.54 -3.49 19.62
CA TYR A 362 8.52 -3.96 18.69
C TYR A 362 7.65 -5.03 19.36
N ILE A 363 6.36 -5.04 19.02
CA ILE A 363 5.42 -6.08 19.40
C ILE A 363 5.32 -7.04 18.22
N CYS A 364 5.73 -8.29 18.43
CA CYS A 364 5.89 -9.27 17.37
C CYS A 364 4.90 -10.42 17.53
N LYS A 365 4.24 -10.80 16.45
CA LYS A 365 3.40 -11.98 16.32
C LYS A 365 4.27 -13.15 15.84
N ASN A 366 4.29 -14.23 16.61
CA ASN A 366 5.02 -15.45 16.27
C ASN A 366 4.10 -16.52 15.63
N SER A 367 4.70 -17.61 15.17
CA SER A 367 4.05 -18.78 14.56
C SER A 367 4.33 -20.06 15.34
N TRP A 368 4.52 -19.98 16.67
CA TRP A 368 4.82 -21.13 17.54
C TRP A 368 3.69 -21.47 18.52
N GLY A 369 2.45 -21.14 18.14
CA GLY A 369 1.27 -21.36 18.96
C GLY A 369 1.13 -20.37 20.12
N THR A 370 -0.04 -20.42 20.78
CA THR A 370 -0.41 -19.49 21.86
C THR A 370 0.36 -19.72 23.15
N GLU A 371 0.97 -20.89 23.32
CA GLU A 371 1.77 -21.22 24.50
C GLU A 371 3.13 -20.49 24.51
N PHE A 372 3.53 -19.86 23.40
CA PHE A 372 4.75 -19.07 23.33
C PHE A 372 4.54 -17.64 23.82
N GLY A 373 5.34 -17.19 24.77
CA GLY A 373 5.37 -15.79 25.21
C GLY A 373 4.04 -15.29 25.76
N ASP A 374 3.61 -14.13 25.31
CA ASP A 374 2.35 -13.48 25.69
C ASP A 374 1.25 -13.89 24.69
N ASP A 375 0.66 -15.07 24.91
CA ASP A 375 -0.38 -15.65 24.04
C ASP A 375 0.02 -15.77 22.56
N GLY A 376 1.29 -16.07 22.29
CA GLY A 376 1.90 -16.16 20.95
C GLY A 376 2.61 -14.88 20.48
N TYR A 377 2.54 -13.81 21.26
CA TYR A 377 3.23 -12.55 21.00
C TYR A 377 4.47 -12.40 21.89
N PHE A 378 5.40 -11.55 21.46
CA PHE A 378 6.60 -11.25 22.22
C PHE A 378 7.16 -9.88 21.84
N TYR A 379 8.03 -9.34 22.67
CA TYR A 379 8.65 -8.03 22.50
C TYR A 379 10.07 -8.20 22.00
N VAL A 380 10.43 -7.51 20.92
CA VAL A 380 11.82 -7.48 20.41
C VAL A 380 12.39 -6.09 20.62
N SER A 381 13.53 -5.99 21.29
CA SER A 381 14.20 -4.72 21.55
C SER A 381 14.47 -3.95 20.27
N TYR A 382 14.35 -2.62 20.32
CA TYR A 382 14.87 -1.77 19.24
C TYR A 382 16.39 -1.87 19.09
N ASP A 383 17.14 -2.39 20.05
CA ASP A 383 18.58 -2.57 19.89
C ASP A 383 18.96 -3.90 19.22
N ASP A 384 17.98 -4.76 18.87
CA ASP A 384 18.24 -6.01 18.16
C ASP A 384 18.88 -5.75 16.78
N VAL A 385 19.97 -6.47 16.49
CA VAL A 385 20.83 -6.21 15.33
C VAL A 385 20.29 -6.80 14.02
N ASN A 386 19.34 -7.72 14.07
CA ASN A 386 18.83 -8.41 12.89
C ASN A 386 17.44 -7.91 12.48
N ILE A 387 16.57 -7.63 13.45
CA ILE A 387 15.19 -7.21 13.17
C ILE A 387 15.17 -5.97 12.26
N CYS A 388 14.24 -5.96 11.30
CA CYS A 388 14.06 -4.88 10.32
C CYS A 388 15.26 -4.63 9.40
N SER A 389 16.26 -5.51 9.33
CA SER A 389 17.32 -5.45 8.30
C SER A 389 16.74 -5.52 6.89
N GLN A 390 15.68 -6.31 6.72
CA GLN A 390 14.72 -6.24 5.61
C GLN A 390 13.31 -6.31 6.19
N SER A 391 12.42 -5.48 5.66
CA SER A 391 11.02 -5.39 6.12
C SER A 391 10.08 -5.38 4.92
N ILE A 392 9.08 -6.26 4.94
CA ILE A 392 8.14 -6.44 3.85
C ILE A 392 6.76 -5.97 4.30
N VAL A 393 6.16 -5.11 3.48
CA VAL A 393 4.87 -4.49 3.75
C VAL A 393 3.97 -4.74 2.56
N TYR A 394 2.90 -5.50 2.78
CA TYR A 394 1.86 -5.75 1.78
C TYR A 394 0.86 -4.59 1.83
N THR A 395 0.97 -3.64 0.91
CA THR A 395 0.24 -2.38 0.98
C THR A 395 -1.07 -2.42 0.21
N ARG A 396 -1.19 -3.26 -0.83
CA ARG A 396 -2.40 -3.35 -1.65
C ARG A 396 -2.69 -4.76 -2.14
N LEU A 397 -3.93 -5.18 -1.89
CA LEU A 397 -4.53 -6.39 -2.41
C LEU A 397 -5.88 -6.08 -3.03
N ALA A 398 -6.25 -6.85 -4.03
CA ALA A 398 -7.55 -6.78 -4.68
C ALA A 398 -8.30 -8.12 -4.54
N ASP A 399 -9.61 -8.07 -4.76
CA ASP A 399 -10.42 -9.28 -4.95
C ASP A 399 -9.97 -10.03 -6.21
N ALA A 400 -10.25 -11.34 -6.24
CA ALA A 400 -9.82 -12.23 -7.32
C ALA A 400 -10.54 -11.99 -8.67
N ASP A 401 -11.52 -11.09 -8.71
CA ASP A 401 -12.25 -10.64 -9.89
C ASP A 401 -11.78 -9.26 -10.40
N ASN A 402 -10.66 -8.74 -9.90
CA ASN A 402 -10.12 -7.43 -10.30
C ASN A 402 -9.60 -7.38 -11.75
N PHE A 403 -9.42 -8.55 -12.38
CA PHE A 403 -9.05 -8.76 -13.77
C PHE A 403 -9.51 -10.15 -14.26
N ASP A 404 -9.85 -10.27 -15.54
CA ASP A 404 -10.23 -11.57 -16.12
C ASP A 404 -9.02 -12.47 -16.45
N ASN A 405 -7.90 -11.86 -16.85
CA ASN A 405 -6.74 -12.59 -17.38
C ASN A 405 -5.41 -12.05 -16.84
N ILE A 406 -4.44 -12.96 -16.74
CA ILE A 406 -3.01 -12.68 -16.51
C ILE A 406 -2.17 -13.34 -17.60
N TYR A 407 -1.23 -12.57 -18.15
CA TYR A 407 -0.19 -13.03 -19.07
C TYR A 407 1.18 -12.85 -18.41
N GLN A 408 1.93 -13.93 -18.28
CA GLN A 408 3.17 -13.99 -17.50
C GLN A 408 4.04 -15.18 -17.95
N SER A 409 5.34 -15.07 -17.68
CA SER A 409 6.35 -16.12 -17.90
C SER A 409 7.40 -16.11 -16.79
N ASP A 410 7.03 -15.70 -15.58
CA ASP A 410 7.94 -15.48 -14.45
C ASP A 410 7.28 -15.93 -13.13
N LEU A 411 7.01 -17.23 -13.00
CA LEU A 411 6.30 -17.79 -11.85
C LEU A 411 7.11 -17.72 -10.54
N LEU A 412 8.43 -17.66 -10.63
CA LEU A 412 9.36 -17.44 -9.52
C LEU A 412 9.68 -15.95 -9.32
N GLY A 413 9.16 -15.05 -10.15
CA GLY A 413 9.36 -13.60 -9.99
C GLY A 413 10.84 -13.21 -9.87
N TRP A 414 11.15 -12.33 -8.90
CA TRP A 414 12.45 -11.69 -8.78
C TRP A 414 13.54 -12.61 -8.17
N VAL A 415 14.20 -13.39 -9.03
CA VAL A 415 15.34 -14.26 -8.66
C VAL A 415 16.69 -13.57 -8.87
N GLY A 416 16.79 -12.70 -9.88
CA GLY A 416 18.02 -12.02 -10.24
C GLY A 416 17.80 -10.67 -10.88
N GLN A 417 18.89 -10.06 -11.33
CA GLN A 417 18.87 -8.76 -11.99
C GLN A 417 19.78 -8.75 -13.21
N ILE A 418 19.36 -8.03 -14.26
CA ILE A 418 20.16 -7.75 -15.46
C ILE A 418 20.09 -6.26 -15.82
N GLY A 419 20.99 -5.85 -16.71
CA GLY A 419 21.05 -4.50 -17.24
C GLY A 419 22.36 -4.26 -17.98
N PHE A 420 22.62 -2.99 -18.29
CA PHE A 420 23.69 -2.59 -19.20
C PHE A 420 24.86 -1.89 -18.47
N GLY A 421 25.00 -2.08 -17.16
CA GLY A 421 25.94 -1.28 -16.36
C GLY A 421 25.46 0.17 -16.20
N SER A 422 24.16 0.40 -16.33
CA SER A 422 23.49 1.68 -16.23
C SER A 422 22.33 1.56 -15.24
N ASP A 423 21.91 2.70 -14.68
CA ASP A 423 20.80 2.80 -13.76
C ASP A 423 19.44 2.68 -14.45
N ASN A 424 19.42 2.64 -15.78
CA ASN A 424 18.19 2.55 -16.56
C ASN A 424 18.23 1.43 -17.61
N GLY A 425 17.04 1.09 -18.10
CA GLY A 425 16.85 0.17 -19.20
C GLY A 425 15.37 -0.07 -19.49
N TYR A 426 15.13 -0.58 -20.69
CA TYR A 426 13.84 -1.08 -21.14
C TYR A 426 13.84 -2.60 -21.10
N PHE A 427 12.71 -3.17 -20.75
CA PHE A 427 12.41 -4.59 -20.93
C PHE A 427 11.01 -4.77 -21.47
N ALA A 428 10.81 -5.85 -22.21
CA ALA A 428 9.55 -6.18 -22.86
C ALA A 428 9.24 -7.66 -22.74
N ASN A 429 7.97 -8.01 -22.79
CA ASN A 429 7.52 -9.39 -23.00
C ASN A 429 6.36 -9.38 -23.99
N CYS A 430 6.31 -10.41 -24.84
CA CYS A 430 5.29 -10.52 -25.87
C CYS A 430 4.24 -11.56 -25.51
N TYR A 431 2.99 -11.24 -25.80
CA TYR A 431 1.83 -12.04 -25.46
C TYR A 431 0.87 -12.14 -26.64
N THR A 432 -0.11 -13.04 -26.56
CA THR A 432 -1.17 -13.16 -27.57
C THR A 432 -2.52 -13.13 -26.89
N ALA A 433 -3.34 -12.13 -27.22
CA ALA A 433 -4.66 -11.97 -26.65
C ALA A 433 -5.56 -13.16 -27.01
N LYS A 434 -6.23 -13.76 -26.03
CA LYS A 434 -7.06 -14.96 -26.22
C LYS A 434 -8.46 -14.62 -26.70
N LYS A 435 -8.93 -13.43 -26.34
CA LYS A 435 -10.19 -12.82 -26.73
C LYS A 435 -9.95 -11.36 -27.13
N LYS A 436 -11.03 -10.66 -27.45
CA LYS A 436 -11.00 -9.20 -27.50
C LYS A 436 -10.94 -8.70 -26.06
N GLU A 437 -9.90 -7.97 -25.71
CA GLU A 437 -9.52 -7.68 -24.33
C GLU A 437 -9.08 -6.22 -24.19
N LYS A 438 -9.16 -5.67 -22.97
CA LYS A 438 -8.59 -4.37 -22.59
C LYS A 438 -7.32 -4.58 -21.80
N LEU A 439 -6.22 -3.91 -22.15
CA LEU A 439 -4.99 -3.93 -21.35
C LEU A 439 -5.13 -2.99 -20.14
N CYS A 440 -5.53 -3.55 -19.00
CA CYS A 440 -5.93 -2.77 -17.84
C CYS A 440 -4.77 -2.47 -16.87
N ALA A 441 -3.76 -3.34 -16.81
CA ALA A 441 -2.60 -3.12 -15.96
C ALA A 441 -1.35 -3.88 -16.39
N VAL A 442 -0.22 -3.45 -15.87
CA VAL A 442 1.09 -4.08 -16.04
C VAL A 442 1.80 -4.13 -14.70
N SER A 443 2.43 -5.26 -14.36
CA SER A 443 3.25 -5.35 -13.15
C SER A 443 4.72 -5.59 -13.43
N PHE A 444 5.57 -5.06 -12.55
CA PHE A 444 7.00 -5.27 -12.56
C PHE A 444 7.58 -5.15 -11.13
N TYR A 445 8.87 -5.45 -10.98
CA TYR A 445 9.60 -5.22 -9.74
C TYR A 445 10.49 -4.00 -9.84
N ALA A 446 10.37 -3.06 -8.89
CA ALA A 446 11.36 -2.03 -8.67
C ALA A 446 12.52 -2.62 -7.84
N THR A 447 13.71 -2.72 -8.44
CA THR A 447 14.84 -3.41 -7.80
C THR A 447 15.48 -2.62 -6.66
N ASP A 448 15.24 -1.31 -6.61
CA ASP A 448 15.71 -0.43 -5.54
C ASP A 448 14.74 0.74 -5.32
N ASP A 449 15.03 1.55 -4.30
CA ASP A 449 14.24 2.74 -3.96
C ASP A 449 14.30 3.83 -5.05
N ASN A 450 13.26 4.65 -5.12
CA ASN A 450 13.17 5.80 -6.03
C ASN A 450 13.26 5.43 -7.52
N THR A 451 12.67 4.29 -7.93
CA THR A 451 12.63 3.88 -9.35
C THR A 451 11.57 4.68 -10.11
N GLU A 452 12.00 5.46 -11.10
CA GLU A 452 11.15 6.04 -12.13
C GLU A 452 10.77 4.95 -13.15
N PHE A 453 9.53 4.96 -13.66
CA PHE A 453 9.08 4.00 -14.66
C PHE A 453 8.15 4.61 -15.71
N SER A 454 8.11 3.96 -16.88
CA SER A 454 7.09 4.21 -17.92
C SER A 454 6.65 2.88 -18.54
N VAL A 455 5.35 2.70 -18.71
CA VAL A 455 4.70 1.52 -19.27
C VAL A 455 4.21 1.84 -20.68
N TYR A 456 4.45 0.93 -21.62
CA TYR A 456 4.04 1.05 -23.01
C TYR A 456 3.43 -0.25 -23.54
N VAL A 457 2.68 -0.14 -24.63
CA VAL A 457 2.21 -1.27 -25.43
C VAL A 457 2.60 -1.12 -26.89
N VAL A 458 2.78 -2.25 -27.57
CA VAL A 458 2.98 -2.37 -29.01
C VAL A 458 1.94 -3.35 -29.54
N HIS A 459 1.13 -2.90 -30.49
CA HIS A 459 0.13 -3.71 -31.17
C HIS A 459 0.73 -4.48 -32.34
N ASN A 460 0.12 -5.63 -32.68
CA ASN A 460 0.48 -6.45 -33.83
C ASN A 460 1.99 -6.75 -33.96
N PHE A 461 2.64 -7.11 -32.85
CA PHE A 461 4.06 -7.42 -32.81
C PHE A 461 4.39 -8.64 -33.68
N ASP A 462 5.28 -8.47 -34.65
CA ASP A 462 5.87 -9.56 -35.46
C ASP A 462 7.34 -9.76 -35.11
N ASP A 463 8.13 -8.68 -35.08
CA ASP A 463 9.55 -8.72 -34.75
C ASP A 463 10.05 -7.50 -33.94
N THR A 464 11.33 -7.51 -33.59
CA THR A 464 11.94 -6.49 -32.72
C THR A 464 11.90 -5.07 -33.28
N ASP A 465 11.75 -4.88 -34.59
CA ASP A 465 11.63 -3.55 -35.18
C ASP A 465 10.31 -2.87 -34.74
N ASP A 466 9.26 -3.66 -34.50
CA ASP A 466 7.94 -3.18 -34.06
C ASP A 466 7.98 -2.60 -32.64
N LEU A 467 8.92 -3.02 -31.79
CA LEU A 467 9.07 -2.51 -30.40
C LEU A 467 9.35 -1.00 -30.35
N ASN A 468 9.76 -0.41 -31.49
CA ASN A 468 9.97 1.01 -31.63
C ASN A 468 8.67 1.81 -31.84
N ASN A 469 7.57 1.15 -32.19
CA ASN A 469 6.22 1.73 -32.39
C ASN A 469 5.39 1.80 -31.09
N LYS A 470 6.06 1.81 -29.94
CA LYS A 470 5.44 1.77 -28.61
C LYS A 470 4.58 3.00 -28.30
N VAL A 471 3.42 2.77 -27.70
CA VAL A 471 2.48 3.78 -27.21
C VAL A 471 2.57 3.87 -25.70
N LEU A 472 2.78 5.07 -25.15
CA LEU A 472 2.86 5.30 -23.70
C LEU A 472 1.47 5.12 -23.07
N LEU A 473 1.39 4.26 -22.07
CA LEU A 473 0.15 3.99 -21.32
C LEU A 473 0.14 4.68 -19.95
N SER A 474 1.26 4.64 -19.23
CA SER A 474 1.36 5.19 -17.88
C SER A 474 2.83 5.47 -17.52
N SER A 475 3.06 6.35 -16.56
CA SER A 475 4.40 6.62 -16.02
C SER A 475 4.32 7.10 -14.59
N GLY A 476 5.35 6.85 -13.79
CA GLY A 476 5.40 7.31 -12.41
C GLY A 476 6.75 7.05 -11.75
N GLU A 477 6.74 7.08 -10.43
CA GLU A 477 7.89 6.74 -9.59
C GLU A 477 7.44 5.89 -8.41
N THR A 478 8.31 5.01 -7.96
CA THR A 478 8.13 4.19 -6.76
C THR A 478 9.09 4.69 -5.70
N ARG A 479 8.63 4.81 -4.45
CA ARG A 479 9.48 5.28 -3.36
C ARG A 479 10.42 4.19 -2.84
N TYR A 480 9.93 2.95 -2.79
CA TYR A 480 10.63 1.82 -2.22
C TYR A 480 10.87 0.76 -3.31
N SER A 481 11.84 -0.11 -3.08
CA SER A 481 11.93 -1.36 -3.84
C SER A 481 10.71 -2.25 -3.57
N GLY A 482 10.34 -3.13 -4.51
CA GLY A 482 9.17 -3.99 -4.33
C GLY A 482 8.52 -4.48 -5.61
N TYR A 483 7.32 -5.04 -5.47
CA TYR A 483 6.43 -5.45 -6.56
C TYR A 483 5.31 -4.43 -6.73
N TYR A 484 5.04 -4.03 -7.97
CA TYR A 484 4.05 -3.01 -8.29
C TYR A 484 3.19 -3.42 -9.48
N THR A 485 1.87 -3.31 -9.33
CA THR A 485 0.90 -3.38 -10.42
C THR A 485 0.43 -1.98 -10.76
N VAL A 486 0.76 -1.52 -11.97
CA VAL A 486 0.42 -0.19 -12.50
C VAL A 486 -0.86 -0.29 -13.33
N ARG A 487 -1.91 0.38 -12.88
CA ARG A 487 -3.17 0.52 -13.62
C ARG A 487 -2.98 1.50 -14.80
N VAL A 488 -3.67 1.22 -15.90
CA VAL A 488 -3.69 2.07 -17.10
C VAL A 488 -5.01 2.85 -17.11
N ASP A 489 -4.92 4.18 -17.18
CA ASP A 489 -6.09 5.07 -17.09
C ASP A 489 -7.00 4.99 -18.34
N ASP A 490 -6.40 4.79 -19.51
CA ASP A 490 -7.10 4.59 -20.79
C ASP A 490 -6.64 3.25 -21.41
N PRO A 491 -7.31 2.12 -21.04
CA PRO A 491 -6.91 0.80 -21.51
C PRO A 491 -7.03 0.64 -23.03
N GLU A 492 -5.95 0.22 -23.67
CA GLU A 492 -5.93 -0.10 -25.10
C GLU A 492 -6.68 -1.41 -25.39
N ILE A 493 -7.35 -1.47 -26.54
CA ILE A 493 -8.09 -2.65 -26.99
C ILE A 493 -7.17 -3.58 -27.77
N LEU A 494 -7.09 -4.83 -27.32
CA LEU A 494 -6.39 -5.92 -27.99
C LEU A 494 -7.41 -6.78 -28.73
N GLU A 495 -7.18 -7.03 -30.01
CA GLU A 495 -8.07 -7.90 -30.79
C GLU A 495 -7.76 -9.38 -30.52
N LYS A 496 -8.76 -10.25 -30.65
CA LYS A 496 -8.58 -11.69 -30.45
C LYS A 496 -7.48 -12.25 -31.37
N GLY A 497 -6.50 -12.92 -30.77
CA GLY A 497 -5.36 -13.50 -31.47
C GLY A 497 -4.28 -12.49 -31.87
N GLU A 498 -4.45 -11.22 -31.50
CA GLU A 498 -3.41 -10.22 -31.67
C GLU A 498 -2.20 -10.58 -30.80
N LYS A 499 -1.02 -10.62 -31.44
CA LYS A 499 0.25 -10.65 -30.73
C LYS A 499 0.65 -9.21 -30.39
N TYR A 500 0.91 -8.94 -29.12
CA TYR A 500 1.25 -7.61 -28.63
C TYR A 500 2.47 -7.70 -27.71
N ALA A 501 3.17 -6.58 -27.52
CA ALA A 501 4.25 -6.49 -26.55
C ALA A 501 3.90 -5.46 -25.47
N VAL A 502 4.20 -5.80 -24.22
CA VAL A 502 4.23 -4.83 -23.13
C VAL A 502 5.68 -4.46 -22.87
N ILE A 503 5.93 -3.17 -22.70
CA ILE A 503 7.27 -2.63 -22.46
C ILE A 503 7.26 -1.81 -21.18
N VAL A 504 8.29 -1.98 -20.36
CA VAL A 504 8.54 -1.11 -19.21
C VAL A 504 9.94 -0.51 -19.35
N TYR A 505 10.01 0.80 -19.24
CA TYR A 505 11.24 1.53 -18.94
C TYR A 505 11.36 1.67 -17.42
N VAL A 506 12.55 1.44 -16.89
CA VAL A 506 12.89 1.76 -15.50
C VAL A 506 14.16 2.58 -15.44
N LYS A 507 14.23 3.46 -14.45
CA LYS A 507 15.45 4.14 -14.01
C LYS A 507 15.52 4.11 -12.49
N THR A 508 16.47 3.36 -11.99
CA THR A 508 16.66 3.06 -10.57
C THR A 508 18.01 3.63 -10.13
N PRO A 509 18.04 4.82 -9.49
CA PRO A 509 19.27 5.53 -9.16
C PRO A 509 20.32 4.65 -8.47
N GLY A 510 21.55 4.67 -8.97
CA GLY A 510 22.67 3.91 -8.40
C GLY A 510 22.73 2.44 -8.79
N SER A 511 21.68 1.90 -9.44
CA SER A 511 21.72 0.53 -9.97
C SER A 511 22.65 0.41 -11.18
N THR A 512 23.14 -0.81 -11.43
CA THR A 512 23.81 -1.18 -12.68
C THR A 512 23.03 -2.24 -13.47
N LYS A 513 21.98 -2.78 -12.85
CA LYS A 513 21.15 -3.89 -13.32
C LYS A 513 19.71 -3.67 -12.84
N PRO A 514 18.98 -2.69 -13.39
CA PRO A 514 17.69 -2.26 -12.83
C PRO A 514 16.52 -3.19 -13.17
N ILE A 515 16.74 -4.28 -13.93
CA ILE A 515 15.68 -5.12 -14.47
C ILE A 515 15.67 -6.45 -13.71
N ALA A 516 14.57 -6.75 -13.03
CA ALA A 516 14.35 -8.03 -12.36
C ALA A 516 14.13 -9.18 -13.36
N ILE A 517 14.68 -10.35 -13.06
CA ILE A 517 14.55 -11.55 -13.89
C ILE A 517 14.28 -12.81 -13.07
N GLU A 518 13.63 -13.76 -13.73
CA GLU A 518 13.56 -15.17 -13.35
C GLU A 518 14.62 -15.96 -14.13
N TYR A 519 15.40 -16.78 -13.43
CA TYR A 519 16.35 -17.70 -14.06
C TYR A 519 16.69 -18.89 -13.16
N ARG A 520 17.32 -19.92 -13.73
CA ARG A 520 17.81 -21.08 -12.98
C ARG A 520 19.14 -20.75 -12.31
N ALA A 521 19.07 -20.21 -11.09
CA ALA A 521 20.23 -19.84 -10.30
C ALA A 521 20.87 -21.03 -9.57
N ASP A 522 20.01 -21.90 -9.02
CA ASP A 522 20.40 -22.99 -8.13
C ASP A 522 19.31 -24.09 -8.09
N LYS A 523 19.40 -25.00 -7.10
CA LYS A 523 18.43 -26.07 -6.92
C LYS A 523 17.01 -25.57 -6.60
N ARG A 524 16.86 -24.45 -5.87
CA ARG A 524 15.53 -23.91 -5.50
C ARG A 524 14.78 -23.41 -6.73
N THR A 525 15.52 -22.93 -7.73
CA THR A 525 14.99 -22.32 -8.96
C THR A 525 15.14 -23.20 -10.19
N GLU A 526 15.55 -24.46 -10.03
CA GLU A 526 15.84 -25.36 -11.16
C GLU A 526 14.61 -25.70 -12.01
N MET A 527 13.42 -25.52 -11.42
CA MET A 527 12.11 -25.76 -12.06
C MET A 527 11.62 -24.57 -12.89
N ALA A 528 12.30 -23.43 -12.89
CA ALA A 528 11.94 -22.30 -13.75
C ALA A 528 11.87 -22.75 -15.22
N ASP A 529 10.75 -22.51 -15.88
CA ASP A 529 10.73 -22.53 -17.34
C ASP A 529 11.35 -21.21 -17.81
N ILE A 530 12.33 -21.29 -18.70
CA ILE A 530 13.02 -20.12 -19.27
C ILE A 530 12.89 -20.13 -20.80
N THR A 531 11.86 -20.81 -21.28
CA THR A 531 11.55 -21.02 -22.69
C THR A 531 10.08 -20.73 -23.02
N ASP A 532 9.30 -20.32 -22.02
CA ASP A 532 7.89 -19.95 -22.06
C ASP A 532 7.68 -18.43 -22.19
N GLY A 533 8.76 -17.65 -22.12
CA GLY A 533 8.76 -16.22 -22.40
C GLY A 533 8.87 -15.88 -23.88
N GLU A 534 8.75 -14.59 -24.16
CA GLU A 534 9.30 -13.97 -25.37
C GLU A 534 9.84 -12.59 -24.99
N GLY A 535 10.86 -12.61 -24.13
CA GLY A 535 11.35 -11.43 -23.44
C GLY A 535 12.46 -10.70 -24.17
N TYR A 536 12.51 -9.37 -24.06
CA TYR A 536 13.56 -8.52 -24.64
C TYR A 536 14.05 -7.46 -23.67
N ILE A 537 15.30 -7.02 -23.85
CA ILE A 537 15.86 -5.84 -23.17
C ILE A 537 16.47 -4.86 -24.17
N SER A 538 16.48 -3.57 -23.82
CA SER A 538 17.16 -2.51 -24.57
C SER A 538 17.65 -1.42 -23.63
N LEU A 539 18.80 -0.80 -23.90
CA LEU A 539 19.25 0.35 -23.10
C LEU A 539 18.49 1.62 -23.49
N TYR A 540 18.30 1.85 -24.80
CA TYR A 540 17.72 3.08 -25.33
C TYR A 540 16.31 2.90 -25.92
N GLY A 541 15.78 1.67 -25.91
CA GLY A 541 14.47 1.36 -26.48
C GLY A 541 14.44 1.45 -28.01
N GLU A 542 15.58 1.13 -28.65
CA GLU A 542 15.81 1.18 -30.10
C GLU A 542 16.33 -0.17 -30.65
N VAL A 543 17.35 -0.73 -30.00
CA VAL A 543 17.93 -2.05 -30.34
C VAL A 543 17.62 -3.03 -29.23
N TRP A 544 16.96 -4.12 -29.58
CA TRP A 544 16.41 -5.09 -28.63
C TRP A 544 17.13 -6.43 -28.70
N HIS A 545 17.32 -7.04 -27.54
CA HIS A 545 17.98 -8.33 -27.40
C HIS A 545 17.05 -9.31 -26.71
N ASN A 546 16.80 -10.46 -27.34
CA ASN A 546 16.01 -11.52 -26.73
C ASN A 546 16.76 -12.09 -25.51
N VAL A 547 16.13 -12.05 -24.33
CA VAL A 547 16.79 -12.40 -23.07
C VAL A 547 16.94 -13.91 -22.88
N GLU A 548 16.02 -14.72 -23.39
CA GLU A 548 16.12 -16.17 -23.29
C GLU A 548 17.31 -16.72 -24.07
N GLN A 549 17.56 -16.17 -25.26
CA GLN A 549 18.70 -16.55 -26.10
C GLN A 549 20.03 -16.01 -25.57
N THR A 550 20.05 -14.76 -25.11
CA THR A 550 21.30 -14.07 -24.76
C THR A 550 21.70 -14.23 -23.30
N GLN A 551 20.72 -14.33 -22.40
CA GLN A 551 20.91 -14.38 -20.94
C GLN A 551 20.33 -15.63 -20.27
N ARG A 552 19.47 -16.41 -20.97
CA ARG A 552 18.79 -17.61 -20.44
C ARG A 552 17.93 -17.32 -19.20
N CYS A 553 17.12 -16.27 -19.31
CA CYS A 553 16.20 -15.82 -18.28
C CYS A 553 14.91 -15.26 -18.89
N ASN A 554 13.88 -15.14 -18.05
CA ASN A 554 12.67 -14.39 -18.33
C ASN A 554 12.73 -13.05 -17.60
N VAL A 555 12.19 -11.99 -18.21
CA VAL A 555 12.00 -10.70 -17.52
C VAL A 555 10.77 -10.78 -16.62
N CYS A 556 10.85 -10.18 -15.42
CA CYS A 556 9.71 -10.16 -14.50
C CYS A 556 8.70 -9.08 -14.91
N LEU A 557 7.80 -9.40 -15.83
CA LEU A 557 6.83 -8.48 -16.40
C LEU A 557 5.53 -9.23 -16.66
N LYS A 558 4.40 -8.73 -16.11
CA LYS A 558 3.09 -9.34 -16.33
C LYS A 558 2.11 -8.33 -16.92
N ALA A 559 1.16 -8.81 -17.71
CA ALA A 559 0.06 -8.01 -18.26
C ALA A 559 -1.28 -8.55 -17.76
N PHE A 560 -2.18 -7.65 -17.38
CA PHE A 560 -3.51 -7.98 -16.86
C PHE A 560 -4.57 -7.38 -17.77
N THR A 561 -5.57 -8.18 -18.14
CA THR A 561 -6.58 -7.77 -19.12
C THR A 561 -7.98 -8.17 -18.68
N ASP A 562 -8.96 -7.38 -19.14
CA ASP A 562 -10.39 -7.67 -18.99
C ASP A 562 -10.99 -8.02 -20.35
N ASP A 563 -11.88 -9.00 -20.37
CA ASP A 563 -12.61 -9.37 -21.57
C ASP A 563 -13.55 -8.23 -21.98
N VAL A 564 -13.59 -7.91 -23.28
CA VAL A 564 -14.60 -6.99 -23.81
C VAL A 564 -15.86 -7.80 -24.08
N GLU A 565 -16.94 -7.51 -23.34
CA GLU A 565 -18.25 -8.09 -23.63
C GLU A 565 -18.66 -7.75 -25.08
N GLU A 566 -18.92 -8.78 -25.89
CA GLU A 566 -19.54 -8.60 -27.20
C GLU A 566 -21.03 -8.32 -26.97
N ASP A 567 -21.52 -7.14 -27.36
CA ASP A 567 -22.96 -6.84 -27.36
C ASP A 567 -23.70 -7.96 -28.15
N GLU A 568 -24.56 -8.73 -27.47
CA GLU A 568 -25.37 -9.82 -28.07
C GLU A 568 -26.36 -9.35 -29.15
#